data_AF-A0A7H8T1E3-F1
#
_entry.id   AF-A0A7H8T1E3-F1
#
_cell.length_a   1.000
_cell.length_b   1.000
_cell.length_c   1.000
_cell.angle_alpha   90.00
_cell.angle_beta   90.00
_cell.angle_gamma   90.00
#
_symmetry.space_group_name_H-M   'P 1'
#
loop_
_entity.id
_entity.type
_entity.pdbx_description
1 polymer ?
#
loop_
_entity_poly.entity_id
_entity_poly.type
_entity_poly.pdbx_seq_one_letter_code
_entity_poly.pdbx_strand_id
1 'polypeptide(L)'
;MDRRELALLRMTHHLGVPILGTCFGSQALATALGGSVEPSPRPEIGWIHVETDVSDLVTPGPWLDWHYARCALPPCAVHLT
;
A
#
# COMPACT_ATOMS: atom_id res chain seq x y z
N MET A 1 5.75 -9.91 9.29
CA MET A 1 6.65 -8.80 8.88
C MET A 1 7.77 -8.66 9.89
N ASP A 2 8.95 -8.23 9.43
CA ASP A 2 10.10 -8.04 10.30
C ASP A 2 9.91 -6.82 11.24
N ARG A 3 10.33 -6.95 12.50
CA ARG A 3 10.12 -5.90 13.52
C ARG A 3 10.95 -4.65 13.24
N ARG A 4 12.15 -4.80 12.67
CA ARG A 4 13.06 -3.68 12.37
C ARG A 4 12.54 -2.90 11.18
N GLU A 5 12.04 -3.58 10.15
CA GLU A 5 11.41 -2.95 9.00
C GLU A 5 10.21 -2.08 9.40
N LEU A 6 9.28 -2.61 10.21
CA LEU A 6 8.14 -1.84 10.71
C LEU A 6 8.56 -0.64 11.59
N ALA A 7 9.63 -0.80 12.38
CA ALA A 7 10.16 0.29 13.21
C ALA A 7 10.78 1.40 12.37
N LEU A 8 11.52 1.05 11.32
CA LEU A 8 12.06 2.00 10.35
C LEU A 8 10.93 2.79 9.68
N LEU A 9 9.90 2.11 9.17
CA LEU A 9 8.76 2.77 8.52
C LEU A 9 8.05 3.77 9.45
N ARG A 10 7.81 3.39 10.71
CA ARG A 10 7.24 4.31 11.71
C ARG A 10 8.11 5.54 11.94
N MET A 11 9.41 5.34 12.11
CA MET A 11 10.36 6.42 12.34
C MET A 11 10.44 7.36 11.12
N THR A 12 10.57 6.80 9.92
CA THR A 12 10.63 7.56 8.66
C THR A 12 9.37 8.40 8.45
N HIS A 13 8.19 7.82 8.72
CA HIS A 13 6.92 8.56 8.69
C HIS A 13 6.87 9.68 9.72
N HIS A 14 7.30 9.42 10.97
CA HIS A 14 7.34 10.44 12.03
C HIS A 14 8.26 11.61 11.68
N LEU A 15 9.36 11.37 10.96
CA LEU A 15 10.29 12.40 10.50
C LEU A 15 9.80 13.18 9.28
N GLY A 16 8.60 12.87 8.75
CA GLY A 16 8.04 13.55 7.57
C GLY A 16 8.76 13.22 6.27
N VAL A 17 9.54 12.14 6.23
CA VAL A 17 10.21 11.70 5.01
C VAL A 17 9.20 10.96 4.13
N PRO A 18 9.04 11.32 2.84
CA PRO A 18 8.12 10.63 1.93
C PRO A 18 8.47 9.15 1.76
N ILE A 19 7.45 8.28 1.76
CA ILE A 19 7.59 6.82 1.59
C ILE A 19 6.61 6.37 0.51
N LEU A 20 7.10 5.59 -0.47
CA LEU A 20 6.28 4.86 -1.42
C LEU A 20 6.35 3.37 -1.11
N GLY A 21 5.22 2.76 -0.76
CA GLY A 21 5.12 1.31 -0.56
C GLY A 21 4.46 0.64 -1.77
N THR A 22 5.12 -0.34 -2.37
CA THR A 22 4.57 -1.14 -3.49
C THR A 22 4.42 -2.60 -3.08
N CYS A 23 3.31 -3.23 -3.43
CA CYS A 23 3.00 -4.63 -3.09
C CYS A 23 3.22 -4.95 -1.59
N PHE A 24 4.18 -5.79 -1.23
CA PHE A 24 4.50 -6.08 0.18
C PHE A 24 4.92 -4.82 0.96
N GLY A 25 5.54 -3.84 0.31
CA GLY A 25 5.89 -2.56 0.92
C GLY A 25 4.68 -1.75 1.37
N SER A 26 3.56 -1.76 0.62
CA SER A 26 2.33 -1.09 1.05
C SER A 26 1.69 -1.80 2.24
N GLN A 27 1.76 -3.13 2.27
CA GLN A 27 1.33 -3.95 3.41
C GLN A 27 2.14 -3.64 4.67
N ALA A 28 3.47 -3.49 4.52
CA ALA A 28 4.36 -3.15 5.63
C ALA A 28 4.06 -1.75 6.16
N LEU A 29 3.84 -0.79 5.27
CA LEU A 29 3.50 0.58 5.62
C LEU A 29 2.14 0.67 6.32
N ALA A 30 1.11 0.00 5.80
CA ALA A 30 -0.19 -0.09 6.46
C ALA A 30 -0.07 -0.65 7.87
N THR A 31 0.60 -1.80 8.03
CA THR A 31 0.85 -2.43 9.33
C THR A 31 1.63 -1.51 10.28
N ALA A 32 2.65 -0.82 9.78
CA ALA A 32 3.48 0.08 10.57
C ALA A 32 2.68 1.26 11.15
N LEU A 33 1.70 1.76 10.40
CA LEU A 33 0.90 2.95 10.72
C LEU A 33 -0.48 2.63 11.35
N GLY A 34 -0.73 1.38 11.74
CA GLY A 34 -1.94 0.97 12.46
C GLY A 34 -3.10 0.49 11.59
N GLY A 35 -2.85 0.25 10.30
CA GLY A 35 -3.72 -0.54 9.43
C GLY A 35 -3.49 -2.04 9.61
N SER A 36 -4.13 -2.84 8.76
CA SER A 36 -3.99 -4.31 8.77
C SER A 36 -3.86 -4.87 7.36
N VAL A 37 -3.43 -6.13 7.28
CA VAL A 37 -3.30 -6.88 6.02
C VAL A 37 -4.14 -8.13 6.15
N GLU A 38 -5.01 -8.37 5.18
CA GLU A 38 -5.92 -9.50 5.18
C GLU A 38 -6.00 -10.14 3.79
N PRO A 39 -6.42 -11.41 3.67
CA PRO A 39 -6.61 -12.04 2.37
C PRO A 39 -7.59 -11.24 1.51
N SER A 40 -7.24 -11.04 0.24
CA SER A 40 -8.17 -10.48 -0.73
C SER A 40 -9.29 -11.48 -1.02
N PRO A 41 -10.55 -11.02 -1.21
CA PRO A 41 -11.63 -11.90 -1.65
C PRO A 41 -11.36 -12.58 -2.98
N ARG A 42 -10.56 -11.92 -3.84
CA ARG A 42 -10.03 -12.46 -5.09
C ARG A 42 -8.57 -12.02 -5.22
N PRO A 43 -7.65 -12.94 -5.58
CA PRO A 43 -6.28 -12.55 -5.89
C PRO A 43 -6.24 -11.83 -7.24
N GLU A 44 -5.31 -10.88 -7.35
CA GLU A 44 -5.05 -10.11 -8.56
C GLU A 44 -3.66 -10.49 -9.07
N ILE A 45 -3.63 -11.21 -10.21
CA ILE A 45 -2.42 -11.79 -10.80
C ILE A 45 -2.43 -11.49 -12.30
N GLY A 46 -1.50 -10.66 -12.75
CA GLY A 46 -1.34 -10.25 -14.14
C GLY A 46 -1.59 -8.76 -14.36
N TRP A 47 -1.95 -8.39 -15.58
CA TRP A 47 -2.24 -7.01 -15.93
C TRP A 47 -3.68 -6.64 -15.54
N ILE A 48 -3.82 -5.77 -14.55
CA ILE A 48 -5.10 -5.30 -14.02
C ILE A 48 -5.29 -3.83 -14.40
N HIS A 49 -6.47 -3.46 -14.86
CA HIS A 49 -6.75 -2.07 -15.21
C HIS A 49 -7.05 -1.27 -13.95
N VAL A 50 -6.28 -0.22 -13.70
CA VAL A 50 -6.47 0.72 -12.59
C VAL A 50 -7.09 2.00 -13.12
N GLU A 51 -8.20 2.39 -12.51
CA GLU A 51 -8.81 3.71 -12.64
C GLU A 51 -8.28 4.61 -11.50
N THR A 52 -8.27 5.92 -11.71
CA THR A 52 -7.70 6.90 -10.77
C THR A 52 -8.23 8.30 -11.02
N ASP A 53 -8.64 8.98 -9.96
CA ASP A 53 -9.03 10.38 -9.92
C ASP A 53 -7.81 11.31 -9.77
N VAL A 54 -6.62 10.75 -9.54
CA VAL A 54 -5.35 11.46 -9.36
C VAL A 54 -4.33 11.10 -10.44
N SER A 55 -4.72 11.28 -11.71
CA SER A 55 -3.94 10.86 -12.89
C SER A 55 -2.51 11.42 -12.98
N ASP A 56 -2.25 12.56 -12.34
CA ASP A 56 -0.92 13.19 -12.29
C ASP A 56 0.06 12.45 -11.36
N LEU A 57 -0.47 11.66 -10.41
CA LEU A 57 0.31 10.87 -9.44
C LEU A 57 0.32 9.39 -9.78
N VAL A 58 -0.82 8.86 -10.21
CA VAL A 58 -1.01 7.46 -10.57
C VAL A 58 -1.61 7.44 -11.96
N THR A 59 -0.87 6.98 -12.96
CA THR A 59 -1.38 6.91 -14.33
C THR A 59 -2.48 5.84 -14.46
N PRO A 60 -3.64 6.13 -15.06
CA PRO A 60 -4.63 5.11 -15.36
C PRO A 60 -4.10 4.11 -16.38
N GLY A 61 -4.56 2.87 -16.33
CA GLY A 61 -4.17 1.86 -17.32
C GLY A 61 -3.84 0.49 -16.72
N PRO A 62 -3.21 -0.40 -17.49
CA PRO A 62 -2.81 -1.70 -16.97
C PRO A 62 -1.61 -1.57 -16.02
N TRP A 63 -1.78 -2.02 -14.78
CA TRP A 63 -0.72 -2.22 -13.81
C TRP A 63 -0.47 -3.71 -13.63
N LEU A 64 0.80 -4.06 -13.40
CA LEU A 64 1.15 -5.44 -13.09
C LEU A 64 0.88 -5.70 -11.61
N ASP A 65 -0.14 -6.51 -11.35
CA ASP A 65 -0.50 -6.92 -10.00
C ASP A 65 -0.11 -8.37 -9.77
N TRP A 66 0.39 -8.63 -8.57
CA TRP A 66 0.68 -9.97 -8.11
C TRP A 66 0.52 -10.07 -6.60
N HIS A 67 -0.74 -10.13 -6.14
CA HIS A 67 -1.01 -10.23 -4.71
C HIS A 67 -2.27 -11.04 -4.39
N TYR A 68 -2.25 -11.58 -3.18
CA TYR A 68 -3.32 -12.38 -2.58
C TYR A 68 -3.93 -11.70 -1.36
N ALA A 69 -3.41 -10.53 -0.98
CA ALA A 69 -3.79 -9.79 0.20
C ALA A 69 -4.12 -8.35 -0.14
N ARG A 70 -4.99 -7.75 0.67
CA ARG A 70 -5.37 -6.33 0.63
C ARG A 70 -5.06 -5.68 1.97
N CYS A 71 -4.89 -4.37 1.96
CA CYS A 71 -4.66 -3.59 3.17
C CYS A 71 -5.96 -2.91 3.63
N ALA A 72 -6.24 -2.97 4.93
CA ALA A 72 -7.11 -1.98 5.55
C ALA A 72 -6.29 -0.72 5.82
N LEU A 73 -6.83 0.44 5.43
CA LEU A 73 -6.13 1.71 5.56
C LEU A 73 -5.86 2.04 7.04
N PRO A 74 -4.67 2.55 7.39
CA PRO A 74 -4.44 3.10 8.72
C PRO A 74 -5.32 4.34 8.94
N PRO A 75 -5.66 4.70 10.20
CA PRO A 75 -6.55 5.83 10.50
C PRO A 75 -6.08 7.19 9.95
N CYS A 76 -4.78 7.34 9.70
CA CYS A 76 -4.17 8.56 9.18
C CYS A 76 -4.12 8.63 7.65
N ALA A 77 -4.60 7.60 6.94
CA ALA A 77 -4.56 7.54 5.48
C ALA A 77 -5.88 8.00 4.85
N VAL A 78 -5.75 8.53 3.63
CA VAL A 78 -6.86 8.84 2.73
C VAL A 78 -6.84 7.82 1.60
N HIS A 79 -8.01 7.27 1.26
CA HIS A 79 -8.18 6.48 0.04
C HIS A 79 -8.21 7.43 -1.15
N LEU A 80 -7.30 7.23 -2.10
CA LEU A 80 -7.36 7.88 -3.40
C LEU A 80 -8.00 6.88 -4.36
N THR A 81 -9.12 7.27 -4.95
CA THR A 81 -9.79 6.49 -6.00
C THR A 81 -9.06 6.65 -7.31
#